data_AF-A0A5R8L8J8-F1
#
_entry.id   AF-A0A5R8L8J8-F1
#
_cell.length_a   1.000
_cell.length_b   1.000
_cell.length_c   1.000
_cell.angle_alpha   90.00
_cell.angle_beta   90.00
_cell.angle_gamma   90.00
#
_symmetry.space_group_name_H-M   'P 1'
#
loop_
_entity.id
_entity.type
_entity.pdbx_description
1 polymer ?
#
loop_
_entity_poly.entity_id
_entity_poly.type
_entity_poly.pdbx_seq_one_letter_code
_entity_poly.pdbx_strand_id
1 'polypeptide(L)'
;MTSTSPTGQPSPEHSVEVLPDIASASPPPLPPTGRRPRTGIVVLSCLLALVAVAAGLGILWLAMQLDGARSQITDQRQQITDQQRQIEEQRELIDRKEQFGAAMAGLYETVEPLVGLPFATLVPWARVEEFADHAWIHRSNADALSRDVAEVEAFATDLASRADAARVQGAANASGTPWESTLDSLGRGWVSMAVDEGGTPCGADALACVSSTDPFTVRVNGATRTDETMTDWIRTGIAYHEFAHVLQFTNPEATQSALPAFAGDVETMADCYALTFLDGWSLEHEVPIDEFSYWEVSVGYGYTCDDSQRQIVRDWAAGLGIVRQPVGG
;
A
#
# COMPACT_ATOMS: atom_id res chain seq x y z
N MET A 1 24.83 44.95 -17.47
CA MET A 1 24.51 44.27 -18.75
C MET A 1 23.02 43.92 -18.70
N THR A 2 22.03 44.82 -18.88
CA THR A 2 21.87 46.04 -19.70
C THR A 2 21.70 45.80 -21.21
N SER A 3 20.46 45.55 -21.63
CA SER A 3 19.82 46.09 -22.85
C SER A 3 18.32 46.21 -22.53
N THR A 4 17.64 47.36 -22.48
CA THR A 4 17.43 48.48 -23.43
C THR A 4 16.73 48.10 -24.74
N SER A 5 15.46 48.52 -24.84
CA SER A 5 14.70 48.70 -26.09
C SER A 5 15.37 49.75 -27.01
N PRO A 6 14.89 49.94 -28.25
CA PRO A 6 13.92 51.03 -28.44
C PRO A 6 12.83 50.80 -29.51
N THR A 7 11.92 51.78 -29.54
CA THR A 7 10.77 52.00 -30.45
C THR A 7 11.17 52.19 -31.92
N GLY A 8 10.24 51.95 -32.86
CA GLY A 8 10.37 52.37 -34.26
C GLY A 8 9.02 52.49 -34.99
N GLN A 9 8.62 53.72 -35.34
CA GLN A 9 7.49 54.06 -36.20
C GLN A 9 7.89 55.25 -37.10
N PRO A 10 7.55 55.23 -38.40
CA PRO A 10 7.07 56.47 -39.03
C PRO A 10 5.96 56.26 -40.08
N SER A 11 5.24 57.33 -40.42
CA SER A 11 4.35 57.44 -41.58
C SER A 11 4.82 58.56 -42.54
N PRO A 12 4.69 58.35 -43.86
CA PRO A 12 4.41 59.40 -44.87
C PRO A 12 3.24 59.00 -45.82
N GLU A 13 2.56 59.85 -46.61
CA GLU A 13 2.39 61.33 -46.58
C GLU A 13 1.16 61.77 -47.45
N HIS A 14 1.22 62.94 -48.11
CA HIS A 14 0.24 63.55 -49.03
C HIS A 14 0.17 62.88 -50.44
N SER A 15 -0.78 63.14 -51.37
CA SER A 15 -1.43 64.40 -51.85
C SER A 15 -2.80 64.10 -52.54
N VAL A 16 -3.80 64.98 -52.79
CA VAL A 16 -3.87 66.41 -53.23
C VAL A 16 -3.38 66.56 -54.68
N GLU A 17 -4.08 67.13 -55.69
CA GLU A 17 -5.44 67.70 -55.91
C GLU A 17 -5.61 67.95 -57.45
N VAL A 18 -6.68 68.65 -57.87
CA VAL A 18 -6.80 69.55 -59.07
C VAL A 18 -7.59 69.04 -60.30
N LEU A 19 -8.44 69.95 -60.83
CA LEU A 19 -9.34 69.86 -61.99
C LEU A 19 -8.74 70.60 -63.22
N PRO A 20 -9.29 70.43 -64.43
CA PRO A 20 -9.54 71.61 -65.28
C PRO A 20 -10.83 71.58 -66.14
N ASP A 21 -11.23 72.75 -66.66
CA ASP A 21 -12.20 72.99 -67.75
C ASP A 21 -11.47 73.79 -68.88
N ILE A 22 -11.96 74.47 -69.93
CA ILE A 22 -13.23 75.09 -70.41
C ILE A 22 -13.09 75.22 -71.96
N ALA A 23 -14.08 75.46 -72.83
CA ALA A 23 -15.55 75.65 -72.80
C ALA A 23 -16.13 75.54 -74.24
N SER A 24 -17.47 75.63 -74.40
CA SER A 24 -18.19 76.09 -75.63
C SER A 24 -18.18 75.18 -76.88
N ALA A 25 -19.27 74.97 -77.64
CA ALA A 25 -20.69 75.42 -77.60
C ALA A 25 -21.58 74.32 -78.30
N SER A 26 -22.79 74.47 -78.86
CA SER A 26 -23.66 75.62 -79.22
C SER A 26 -25.14 75.15 -79.42
N PRO A 27 -26.15 76.06 -79.55
CA PRO A 27 -27.59 75.72 -79.52
C PRO A 27 -28.31 75.86 -80.89
N PRO A 28 -29.67 75.71 -81.03
CA PRO A 28 -30.73 75.35 -80.07
C PRO A 28 -31.36 73.96 -80.47
N PRO A 29 -32.68 73.63 -80.62
CA PRO A 29 -33.99 74.33 -80.49
C PRO A 29 -34.95 73.77 -79.38
N LEU A 30 -36.17 74.33 -79.30
CA LEU A 30 -37.35 73.94 -78.48
C LEU A 30 -38.63 74.42 -79.20
N PRO A 31 -39.88 74.03 -78.81
CA PRO A 31 -40.40 72.82 -78.15
C PRO A 31 -41.53 72.17 -79.04
N PRO A 32 -42.44 71.29 -78.53
CA PRO A 32 -43.59 71.73 -77.73
C PRO A 32 -43.94 70.82 -76.53
N THR A 33 -44.97 71.16 -75.77
CA THR A 33 -45.36 70.55 -74.48
C THR A 33 -46.34 69.38 -74.60
N GLY A 34 -46.25 68.39 -73.70
CA GLY A 34 -47.15 67.23 -73.59
C GLY A 34 -47.45 66.85 -72.14
N ARG A 35 -48.63 66.28 -71.87
CA ARG A 35 -49.14 65.97 -70.50
C ARG A 35 -48.92 64.50 -70.09
N ARG A 36 -48.85 64.28 -68.76
CA ARG A 36 -48.71 63.01 -68.02
C ARG A 36 -49.53 61.82 -68.58
N PRO A 37 -49.08 60.57 -68.32
CA PRO A 37 -49.78 59.79 -67.26
C PRO A 37 -48.84 59.19 -66.19
N ARG A 38 -49.43 58.58 -65.15
CA ARG A 38 -48.75 58.03 -63.94
C ARG A 38 -48.74 56.49 -63.94
N THR A 39 -47.79 55.84 -64.62
CA THR A 39 -47.72 54.35 -64.66
C THR A 39 -46.36 53.76 -64.26
N GLY A 40 -45.24 54.45 -64.46
CA GLY A 40 -43.90 53.90 -64.19
C GLY A 40 -43.58 53.56 -62.73
N ILE A 41 -44.24 54.21 -61.76
CA ILE A 41 -43.96 54.03 -60.32
C ILE A 41 -44.38 52.63 -59.82
N VAL A 42 -45.52 52.11 -60.30
CA VAL A 42 -46.08 50.84 -59.80
C VAL A 42 -45.16 49.67 -60.16
N VAL A 43 -44.72 49.59 -61.42
CA VAL A 43 -43.81 48.51 -61.89
C VAL A 43 -42.48 48.54 -61.15
N LEU A 44 -41.91 49.73 -60.92
CA LEU A 44 -40.67 49.89 -60.16
C LEU A 44 -40.85 49.44 -58.69
N SER A 45 -41.98 49.79 -58.06
CA SER A 45 -42.29 49.36 -56.69
C SER A 45 -42.51 47.85 -56.56
N CYS A 46 -43.12 47.19 -57.56
CA CYS A 46 -43.27 45.73 -57.57
C CYS A 46 -41.93 45.00 -57.74
N LEU A 47 -41.03 45.51 -58.59
CA LEU A 47 -39.67 44.95 -58.72
C LEU A 47 -38.85 45.15 -57.44
N LEU A 48 -38.90 46.33 -56.82
CA LEU A 48 -38.25 46.58 -55.53
C LEU A 48 -38.80 45.68 -54.42
N ALA A 49 -40.11 45.45 -54.38
CA ALA A 49 -40.74 44.54 -53.41
C ALA A 49 -40.29 43.08 -53.63
N LEU A 50 -40.22 42.62 -54.88
CA LEU A 50 -39.72 41.27 -55.20
C LEU A 50 -38.25 41.08 -54.82
N VAL A 51 -37.39 42.07 -55.10
CA VAL A 51 -35.98 42.04 -54.68
C VAL A 51 -35.84 42.07 -53.16
N ALA A 52 -36.64 42.88 -52.46
CA ALA A 52 -36.64 42.92 -50.99
C ALA A 52 -37.11 41.60 -50.36
N VAL A 53 -38.15 40.95 -50.92
CA VAL A 53 -38.61 39.62 -50.48
C VAL A 53 -37.56 38.54 -50.75
N ALA A 54 -36.94 38.52 -51.95
CA ALA A 54 -35.89 37.57 -52.28
C ALA A 54 -34.65 37.73 -51.37
N ALA A 55 -34.22 38.98 -51.10
CA ALA A 55 -33.14 39.27 -50.17
C ALA A 55 -33.51 38.86 -48.73
N GLY A 56 -34.73 39.14 -48.28
CA GLY A 56 -35.23 38.74 -46.96
C GLY A 56 -35.25 37.21 -46.77
N LEU A 57 -35.70 36.46 -47.78
CA LEU A 57 -35.67 35.00 -47.78
C LEU A 57 -34.24 34.45 -47.79
N GLY A 58 -33.33 35.05 -48.55
CA GLY A 58 -31.91 34.67 -48.56
C GLY A 58 -31.23 34.91 -47.22
N ILE A 59 -31.51 36.04 -46.57
CA ILE A 59 -31.03 36.36 -45.21
C ILE A 59 -31.60 35.39 -44.18
N LEU A 60 -32.90 35.06 -44.27
CA LEU A 60 -33.55 34.12 -43.36
C LEU A 60 -32.98 32.70 -43.49
N TRP A 61 -32.72 32.24 -44.73
CA TRP A 61 -32.09 30.94 -44.99
C TRP A 61 -30.63 30.88 -44.49
N LEU A 62 -29.85 31.94 -44.74
CA LEU A 62 -28.50 32.07 -44.17
C LEU A 62 -28.53 32.07 -42.65
N ALA A 63 -29.48 32.78 -42.02
CA ALA A 63 -29.64 32.79 -40.57
C ALA A 63 -29.95 31.39 -40.01
N MET A 64 -30.85 30.61 -40.65
CA MET A 64 -31.12 29.23 -40.24
C MET A 64 -29.89 28.32 -40.38
N GLN A 65 -29.09 28.46 -41.46
CA GLN A 65 -27.83 27.71 -41.59
C GLN A 65 -26.81 28.11 -40.50
N LEU A 66 -26.70 29.40 -40.19
CA LEU A 66 -25.77 29.91 -39.18
C LEU A 66 -26.18 29.47 -37.76
N ASP A 67 -27.48 29.36 -37.48
CA ASP A 67 -28.00 28.87 -36.22
C ASP A 67 -27.82 27.36 -36.06
N GLY A 68 -28.14 26.58 -37.11
CA GLY A 68 -27.88 25.13 -37.14
C GLY A 68 -26.39 24.75 -37.09
N ALA A 69 -25.50 25.61 -37.61
CA ALA A 69 -24.05 25.45 -37.43
C ALA A 69 -23.60 25.81 -36.01
N ARG A 70 -24.25 26.80 -35.35
CA ARG A 70 -23.94 27.20 -33.97
C ARG A 70 -24.38 26.16 -32.94
N SER A 71 -25.54 25.52 -33.13
CA SER A 71 -25.94 24.39 -32.28
C SER A 71 -24.93 23.24 -32.43
N GLN A 72 -24.64 22.80 -33.66
CA GLN A 72 -23.64 21.74 -33.90
C GLN A 72 -22.26 22.05 -33.30
N ILE A 73 -21.76 23.29 -33.38
CA ILE A 73 -20.50 23.70 -32.75
C ILE A 73 -20.59 23.69 -31.22
N THR A 74 -21.76 23.98 -30.65
CA THR A 74 -21.99 23.95 -29.20
C THR A 74 -22.08 22.50 -28.69
N ASP A 75 -22.84 21.66 -29.38
CA ASP A 75 -22.99 20.23 -29.10
C ASP A 75 -21.62 19.51 -29.20
N GLN A 76 -20.84 19.79 -30.24
CA GLN A 76 -19.47 19.27 -30.40
C GLN A 76 -18.54 19.74 -29.29
N ARG A 77 -18.63 21.00 -28.85
CA ARG A 77 -17.82 21.50 -27.71
C ARG A 77 -18.18 20.80 -26.41
N GLN A 78 -19.47 20.63 -26.14
CA GLN A 78 -19.92 19.91 -24.95
C GLN A 78 -19.48 18.45 -24.99
N GLN A 79 -19.62 17.77 -26.15
CA GLN A 79 -19.12 16.41 -26.35
C GLN A 79 -17.60 16.30 -26.12
N ILE A 80 -16.81 17.27 -26.60
CA ILE A 80 -15.36 17.31 -26.37
C ILE A 80 -15.05 17.50 -24.88
N THR A 81 -15.76 18.37 -24.17
CA THR A 81 -15.57 18.57 -22.72
C THR A 81 -15.95 17.32 -21.91
N ASP A 82 -17.06 16.66 -22.24
CA ASP A 82 -17.44 15.39 -21.58
C ASP A 82 -16.45 14.25 -21.90
N GLN A 83 -15.91 14.19 -23.12
CA GLN A 83 -14.83 13.25 -23.48
C GLN A 83 -13.52 13.55 -22.74
N GLN A 84 -13.14 14.82 -22.61
CA GLN A 84 -11.95 15.23 -21.85
C GLN A 84 -12.07 14.81 -20.38
N ARG A 85 -13.21 15.09 -19.75
CA ARG A 85 -13.51 14.66 -18.37
C ARG A 85 -13.46 13.13 -18.23
N GLN A 86 -14.06 12.37 -19.15
CA GLN A 86 -13.99 10.89 -19.13
C GLN A 86 -12.56 10.36 -19.29
N ILE A 87 -11.72 11.02 -20.10
CA ILE A 87 -10.30 10.67 -20.25
C ILE A 87 -9.51 10.99 -18.97
N GLU A 88 -9.85 12.07 -18.26
CA GLU A 88 -9.24 12.43 -16.97
C GLU A 88 -9.67 11.43 -15.87
N GLU A 89 -10.95 11.12 -15.76
CA GLU A 89 -11.50 10.07 -14.87
C GLU A 89 -10.87 8.69 -15.14
N GLN A 90 -10.65 8.32 -16.40
CA GLN A 90 -9.98 7.07 -16.76
C GLN A 90 -8.48 7.07 -16.47
N ARG A 91 -7.79 8.20 -16.67
CA ARG A 91 -6.36 8.34 -16.34
C ARG A 91 -6.13 8.19 -14.85
N GLU A 92 -6.88 8.92 -14.02
CA GLU A 92 -6.74 8.77 -12.56
C GLU A 92 -6.98 7.32 -12.14
N LEU A 93 -8.01 6.66 -12.69
CA LEU A 93 -8.29 5.25 -12.37
C LEU A 93 -7.18 4.27 -12.84
N ILE A 94 -6.36 4.64 -13.83
CA ILE A 94 -5.16 3.89 -14.23
C ILE A 94 -4.03 4.20 -13.26
N ASP A 95 -3.76 5.49 -13.00
CA ASP A 95 -2.70 5.95 -12.09
C ASP A 95 -2.86 5.33 -10.68
N ARG A 96 -4.09 5.21 -10.16
CA ARG A 96 -4.36 4.54 -8.86
C ARG A 96 -4.09 3.03 -8.89
N LYS A 97 -4.24 2.36 -10.03
CA LYS A 97 -3.92 0.92 -10.18
C LYS A 97 -2.43 0.67 -10.28
N GLU A 98 -1.72 1.57 -10.96
CA GLU A 98 -0.25 1.54 -10.98
C GLU A 98 0.32 1.83 -9.59
N GLN A 99 -0.27 2.78 -8.85
CA GLN A 99 0.05 3.04 -7.43
C GLN A 99 -0.22 1.82 -6.54
N PHE A 100 -1.37 1.15 -6.69
CA PHE A 100 -1.66 -0.08 -5.92
C PHE A 100 -0.68 -1.22 -6.26
N GLY A 101 -0.36 -1.42 -7.53
CA GLY A 101 0.64 -2.40 -7.96
C GLY A 101 2.03 -2.10 -7.38
N ALA A 102 2.42 -0.83 -7.30
CA ALA A 102 3.68 -0.40 -6.69
C ALA A 102 3.67 -0.57 -5.15
N ALA A 103 2.57 -0.25 -4.48
CA ALA A 103 2.42 -0.44 -3.03
C ALA A 103 2.50 -1.94 -2.65
N MET A 104 1.81 -2.81 -3.40
CA MET A 104 1.91 -4.27 -3.21
C MET A 104 3.32 -4.79 -3.51
N ALA A 105 4.01 -4.26 -4.53
CA ALA A 105 5.41 -4.61 -4.79
C ALA A 105 6.33 -4.22 -3.61
N GLY A 106 6.20 -3.01 -3.07
CA GLY A 106 6.94 -2.56 -1.89
C GLY A 106 6.64 -3.37 -0.63
N LEU A 107 5.39 -3.85 -0.46
CA LEU A 107 5.05 -4.80 0.59
C LEU A 107 5.77 -6.14 0.40
N TYR A 108 5.80 -6.70 -0.82
CA TYR A 108 6.57 -7.92 -1.10
C TYR A 108 8.08 -7.72 -0.90
N GLU A 109 8.65 -6.57 -1.25
CA GLU A 109 10.05 -6.22 -0.96
C GLU A 109 10.32 -6.11 0.55
N THR A 110 9.33 -5.70 1.35
CA THR A 110 9.39 -5.68 2.82
C THR A 110 9.27 -7.08 3.43
N VAL A 111 8.54 -7.99 2.79
CA VAL A 111 8.35 -9.38 3.22
C VAL A 111 9.55 -10.28 2.87
N GLU A 112 10.22 -10.06 1.74
CA GLU A 112 11.29 -10.94 1.25
C GLU A 112 12.42 -11.22 2.27
N PRO A 113 12.93 -10.24 3.07
CA PRO A 113 13.92 -10.49 4.13
C PRO A 113 13.43 -11.36 5.29
N LEU A 114 12.11 -11.55 5.41
CA LEU A 114 11.47 -12.36 6.46
C LEU A 114 11.24 -13.82 6.01
N VAL A 115 11.32 -14.09 4.70
CA VAL A 115 11.07 -15.43 4.15
C VAL A 115 12.06 -16.45 4.73
N GLY A 116 11.54 -17.54 5.29
CA GLY A 116 12.35 -18.55 6.00
C GLY A 116 12.75 -18.17 7.43
N LEU A 117 12.13 -17.15 8.04
CA LEU A 117 12.02 -17.05 9.50
C LEU A 117 10.87 -17.94 10.00
N PRO A 118 11.01 -18.64 11.15
CA PRO A 118 10.05 -19.63 11.63
C PRO A 118 8.84 -19.00 12.36
N PHE A 119 8.40 -17.80 11.97
CA PHE A 119 7.42 -16.99 12.70
C PHE A 119 6.28 -16.52 11.78
N ALA A 120 5.34 -17.40 11.43
CA ALA A 120 4.29 -17.10 10.45
C ALA A 120 3.47 -15.82 10.78
N THR A 121 3.21 -15.52 12.05
CA THR A 121 2.45 -14.32 12.47
C THR A 121 3.09 -12.98 12.15
N LEU A 122 4.38 -12.92 11.77
CA LEU A 122 4.99 -11.67 11.28
C LEU A 122 4.39 -11.22 9.94
N VAL A 123 3.96 -12.17 9.10
CA VAL A 123 3.37 -11.89 7.78
C VAL A 123 2.01 -12.60 7.70
N PRO A 124 0.94 -11.97 8.25
CA PRO A 124 -0.42 -12.53 8.20
C PRO A 124 -0.96 -12.49 6.77
N TRP A 125 -0.68 -13.55 5.99
CA TRP A 125 -1.00 -13.62 4.55
C TRP A 125 -2.47 -13.35 4.23
N ALA A 126 -3.43 -13.79 5.07
CA ALA A 126 -4.84 -13.47 4.90
C ALA A 126 -5.12 -11.95 4.81
N ARG A 127 -4.37 -11.12 5.55
CA ARG A 127 -4.47 -9.65 5.45
C ARG A 127 -3.83 -9.10 4.16
N VAL A 128 -2.83 -9.80 3.61
CA VAL A 128 -2.21 -9.46 2.32
C VAL A 128 -3.15 -9.84 1.16
N GLU A 129 -3.91 -10.92 1.30
CA GLU A 129 -4.99 -11.31 0.38
C GLU A 129 -6.17 -10.33 0.44
N GLU A 130 -6.62 -9.92 1.63
CA GLU A 130 -7.66 -8.89 1.82
C GLU A 130 -7.37 -7.61 1.04
N PHE A 131 -6.10 -7.14 0.98
CA PHE A 131 -5.75 -5.95 0.19
C PHE A 131 -6.01 -6.13 -1.31
N ALA A 132 -5.71 -7.31 -1.87
CA ALA A 132 -5.94 -7.59 -3.28
C ALA A 132 -7.44 -7.75 -3.59
N ASP A 133 -8.19 -8.39 -2.70
CA ASP A 133 -9.64 -8.50 -2.81
C ASP A 133 -10.34 -7.14 -2.72
N HIS A 134 -9.92 -6.28 -1.77
CA HIS A 134 -10.41 -4.90 -1.65
C HIS A 134 -10.14 -4.10 -2.93
N ALA A 135 -8.89 -4.08 -3.42
CA ALA A 135 -8.54 -3.38 -4.64
C ALA A 135 -9.25 -3.95 -5.89
N TRP A 136 -9.52 -5.26 -5.93
CA TRP A 136 -10.34 -5.86 -6.98
C TRP A 136 -11.79 -5.38 -6.90
N ILE A 137 -12.41 -5.35 -5.73
CA ILE A 137 -13.76 -4.80 -5.52
C ILE A 137 -13.81 -3.31 -5.91
N HIS A 138 -12.80 -2.54 -5.52
CA HIS A 138 -12.69 -1.10 -5.72
C HIS A 138 -12.16 -0.67 -7.09
N ARG A 139 -11.80 -1.61 -7.99
CA ARG A 139 -11.13 -1.37 -9.30
C ARG A 139 -11.81 -0.41 -10.30
N SER A 140 -12.96 0.15 -9.97
CA SER A 140 -13.70 1.15 -10.74
C SER A 140 -13.98 2.46 -9.96
N ASN A 141 -13.30 2.68 -8.83
CA ASN A 141 -13.47 3.84 -7.96
C ASN A 141 -12.09 4.34 -7.49
N ALA A 142 -11.67 5.52 -7.98
CA ALA A 142 -10.35 6.09 -7.68
C ALA A 142 -10.18 6.47 -6.20
N ASP A 143 -11.21 7.03 -5.55
CA ASP A 143 -11.16 7.37 -4.11
C ASP A 143 -11.00 6.12 -3.24
N ALA A 144 -11.60 5.00 -3.66
CA ALA A 144 -11.52 3.74 -2.94
C ALA A 144 -10.14 3.08 -3.09
N LEU A 145 -9.63 2.95 -4.33
CA LEU A 145 -8.26 2.51 -4.57
C LEU A 145 -7.21 3.39 -3.86
N SER A 146 -7.46 4.70 -3.75
CA SER A 146 -6.57 5.60 -3.00
C SER A 146 -6.48 5.29 -1.50
N ARG A 147 -7.53 4.66 -0.92
CA ARG A 147 -7.48 4.14 0.46
C ARG A 147 -6.83 2.77 0.52
N ASP A 148 -7.12 1.88 -0.44
CA ASP A 148 -6.49 0.56 -0.51
C ASP A 148 -4.95 0.68 -0.62
N VAL A 149 -4.45 1.62 -1.44
CA VAL A 149 -3.02 2.00 -1.52
C VAL A 149 -2.48 2.41 -0.15
N ALA A 150 -3.15 3.35 0.53
CA ALA A 150 -2.69 3.87 1.82
C ALA A 150 -2.72 2.80 2.94
N GLU A 151 -3.66 1.85 2.89
CA GLU A 151 -3.69 0.71 3.83
C GLU A 151 -2.51 -0.25 3.59
N VAL A 152 -2.15 -0.53 2.33
CA VAL A 152 -0.98 -1.36 1.98
C VAL A 152 0.32 -0.65 2.38
N GLU A 153 0.48 0.64 2.07
CA GLU A 153 1.67 1.43 2.42
C GLU A 153 1.83 1.55 3.95
N ALA A 154 0.74 1.75 4.70
CA ALA A 154 0.76 1.77 6.16
C ALA A 154 1.15 0.41 6.75
N PHE A 155 0.62 -0.69 6.21
CA PHE A 155 0.95 -2.05 6.65
C PHE A 155 2.41 -2.43 6.36
N ALA A 156 2.91 -2.10 5.17
CA ALA A 156 4.33 -2.26 4.84
C ALA A 156 5.24 -1.44 5.77
N THR A 157 4.85 -0.20 6.10
CA THR A 157 5.58 0.68 7.02
C THR A 157 5.61 0.11 8.45
N ASP A 158 4.49 -0.40 8.96
CA ASP A 158 4.40 -1.06 10.27
C ASP A 158 5.26 -2.34 10.30
N LEU A 159 5.15 -3.20 9.29
CA LEU A 159 5.96 -4.41 9.16
C LEU A 159 7.47 -4.11 9.14
N ALA A 160 7.89 -3.11 8.36
CA ALA A 160 9.28 -2.64 8.31
C ALA A 160 9.75 -2.08 9.67
N SER A 161 8.90 -1.31 10.36
CA SER A 161 9.20 -0.76 11.68
C SER A 161 9.34 -1.86 12.75
N ARG A 162 8.51 -2.89 12.70
CA ARG A 162 8.60 -4.07 13.60
C ARG A 162 9.87 -4.86 13.32
N ALA A 163 10.22 -5.05 12.04
CA ALA A 163 11.44 -5.75 11.64
C ALA A 163 12.72 -5.02 12.09
N ASP A 164 12.78 -3.70 11.96
CA ASP A 164 13.93 -2.94 12.45
C ASP A 164 14.00 -2.91 13.97
N ALA A 165 12.86 -2.79 14.66
CA ALA A 165 12.79 -2.87 16.12
C ALA A 165 13.30 -4.23 16.65
N ALA A 166 12.84 -5.35 16.08
CA ALA A 166 13.32 -6.68 16.42
C ALA A 166 14.82 -6.82 16.16
N ARG A 167 15.30 -6.39 14.99
CA ARG A 167 16.73 -6.38 14.62
C ARG A 167 17.59 -5.55 15.58
N VAL A 168 17.07 -4.45 16.11
CA VAL A 168 17.75 -3.62 17.13
C VAL A 168 17.72 -4.30 18.51
N GLN A 169 16.63 -4.96 18.87
CA GLN A 169 16.45 -5.66 20.14
C GLN A 169 17.33 -6.91 20.25
N GLY A 170 17.39 -7.75 19.20
CA GLY A 170 18.35 -8.85 19.13
C GLY A 170 19.82 -8.40 19.05
N ALA A 171 20.09 -7.18 18.57
CA ALA A 171 21.42 -6.57 18.65
C ALA A 171 21.74 -5.92 20.01
N ALA A 172 20.78 -5.88 20.94
CA ALA A 172 20.95 -5.39 22.30
C ALA A 172 21.18 -6.51 23.33
N ASN A 173 20.89 -7.76 22.96
CA ASN A 173 21.32 -8.96 23.70
C ASN A 173 22.86 -8.98 23.74
N ALA A 174 23.43 -8.85 24.94
CA ALA A 174 24.84 -8.51 25.16
C ALA A 174 25.40 -8.92 26.54
N SER A 175 24.62 -9.55 27.42
CA SER A 175 25.12 -10.02 28.73
C SER A 175 25.96 -11.31 28.64
N GLY A 176 25.82 -12.06 27.55
CA GLY A 176 26.53 -13.33 27.29
C GLY A 176 26.01 -14.50 28.11
N THR A 177 24.79 -14.45 28.67
CA THR A 177 24.25 -15.55 29.48
C THR A 177 23.84 -16.75 28.61
N PRO A 178 23.78 -17.98 29.16
CA PRO A 178 23.34 -19.16 28.41
C PRO A 178 21.91 -19.05 27.88
N TRP A 179 21.02 -18.38 28.64
CA TRP A 179 19.67 -18.02 28.21
C TRP A 179 19.70 -17.19 26.92
N GLU A 180 20.29 -16.00 27.01
CA GLU A 180 20.34 -14.98 25.97
C GLU A 180 21.04 -15.53 24.71
N SER A 181 22.21 -16.14 24.86
CA SER A 181 22.96 -16.72 23.73
C SER A 181 22.27 -17.92 23.07
N THR A 182 21.48 -18.69 23.81
CA THR A 182 20.63 -19.75 23.23
C THR A 182 19.45 -19.15 22.46
N LEU A 183 18.75 -18.17 23.04
CA LEU A 183 17.63 -17.48 22.41
C LEU A 183 18.05 -16.65 21.18
N ASP A 184 19.25 -16.06 21.18
CA ASP A 184 19.85 -15.42 20.00
C ASP A 184 20.07 -16.42 18.86
N SER A 185 20.62 -17.59 19.20
CA SER A 185 20.93 -18.66 18.23
C SER A 185 19.66 -19.25 17.61
N LEU A 186 18.65 -19.54 18.44
CA LEU A 186 17.35 -20.09 18.02
C LEU A 186 16.49 -19.05 17.32
N GLY A 187 16.35 -17.87 17.93
CA GLY A 187 15.52 -16.76 17.45
C GLY A 187 16.12 -15.96 16.31
N ARG A 188 17.40 -16.16 15.98
CA ARG A 188 18.11 -15.49 14.87
C ARG A 188 18.03 -13.96 14.97
N GLY A 189 18.07 -13.43 16.19
CA GLY A 189 17.93 -12.00 16.51
C GLY A 189 16.50 -11.45 16.54
N TRP A 190 15.46 -12.29 16.45
CA TRP A 190 14.05 -11.88 16.60
C TRP A 190 13.46 -12.17 17.98
N VAL A 191 14.07 -13.08 18.75
CA VAL A 191 13.65 -13.40 20.11
C VAL A 191 14.60 -12.72 21.09
N SER A 192 14.03 -12.18 22.15
CA SER A 192 14.76 -11.46 23.18
C SER A 192 14.48 -12.03 24.57
N MET A 193 15.37 -11.73 25.51
CA MET A 193 15.24 -12.09 26.91
C MET A 193 14.95 -10.83 27.74
N ALA A 194 13.90 -10.85 28.56
CA ALA A 194 13.65 -9.83 29.58
C ALA A 194 13.77 -10.46 30.97
N VAL A 195 14.49 -9.79 31.89
CA VAL A 195 14.50 -10.16 33.31
C VAL A 195 13.54 -9.25 34.06
N ASP A 196 12.48 -9.82 34.62
CA ASP A 196 11.49 -9.08 35.39
C ASP A 196 11.88 -9.08 36.89
N GLU A 197 12.79 -8.15 37.24
CA GLU A 197 13.33 -7.98 38.60
C GLU A 197 12.24 -7.54 39.61
N GLY A 198 11.85 -8.45 40.51
CA GLY A 198 10.86 -8.18 41.55
C GLY A 198 9.39 -8.33 41.13
N GLY A 199 9.13 -8.88 39.95
CA GLY A 199 7.80 -9.30 39.50
C GLY A 199 7.69 -10.81 39.31
N THR A 200 6.45 -11.32 39.23
CA THR A 200 6.12 -12.71 38.91
C THR A 200 5.29 -12.78 37.62
N PRO A 201 5.83 -12.34 36.46
CA PRO A 201 5.08 -12.30 35.19
C PRO A 201 4.60 -13.69 34.76
N CYS A 202 5.36 -14.73 35.12
CA CYS A 202 5.14 -16.12 34.79
C CYS A 202 4.36 -16.89 35.89
N GLY A 203 3.82 -16.17 36.88
CA GLY A 203 3.36 -16.78 38.14
C GLY A 203 4.50 -16.95 39.14
N ALA A 204 4.21 -17.64 40.25
CA ALA A 204 5.16 -17.77 41.36
C ALA A 204 6.20 -18.88 41.14
N ASP A 205 5.80 -19.95 40.44
CA ASP A 205 6.53 -21.23 40.41
C ASP A 205 7.32 -21.45 39.10
N ALA A 206 7.03 -20.69 38.04
CA ALA A 206 7.71 -20.79 36.77
C ALA A 206 9.01 -19.97 36.73
N LEU A 207 10.06 -20.57 36.13
CA LEU A 207 11.39 -19.98 35.99
C LEU A 207 11.42 -18.93 34.86
N ALA A 208 10.66 -19.17 33.80
CA ALA A 208 10.44 -18.28 32.68
C ALA A 208 9.01 -18.45 32.10
N CYS A 209 8.69 -17.68 31.07
CA CYS A 209 7.46 -17.80 30.27
C CYS A 209 7.52 -16.95 28.98
N VAL A 210 6.62 -17.26 28.04
CA VAL A 210 6.27 -16.41 26.89
C VAL A 210 4.78 -16.04 26.95
N SER A 211 4.42 -14.82 26.57
CA SER A 211 3.01 -14.40 26.44
C SER A 211 2.55 -14.40 24.97
N SER A 212 1.33 -14.85 24.70
CA SER A 212 0.70 -14.71 23.38
C SER A 212 0.54 -13.25 22.92
N THR A 213 0.59 -12.28 23.83
CA THR A 213 0.55 -10.83 23.52
C THR A 213 1.93 -10.22 23.27
N ASP A 214 3.00 -10.93 23.62
CA ASP A 214 4.41 -10.49 23.55
C ASP A 214 5.29 -11.70 23.17
N PRO A 215 5.01 -12.39 22.03
CA PRO A 215 5.54 -13.73 21.78
C PRO A 215 7.01 -13.75 21.37
N PHE A 216 7.65 -12.58 21.23
CA PHE A 216 9.07 -12.42 20.89
C PHE A 216 9.94 -12.07 22.11
N THR A 217 9.35 -12.04 23.31
CA THR A 217 10.03 -11.75 24.57
C THR A 217 9.88 -12.92 25.53
N VAL A 218 10.95 -13.68 25.74
CA VAL A 218 11.03 -14.66 26.83
C VAL A 218 11.27 -13.90 28.13
N ARG A 219 10.34 -14.01 29.07
CA ARG A 219 10.43 -13.37 30.38
C ARG A 219 11.00 -14.36 31.37
N VAL A 220 12.05 -13.97 32.07
CA VAL A 220 12.76 -14.80 33.04
C VAL A 220 12.64 -14.17 34.43
N ASN A 221 12.28 -14.99 35.41
CA ASN A 221 12.10 -14.56 36.79
C ASN A 221 13.46 -14.14 37.39
N GLY A 222 13.54 -12.91 37.93
CA GLY A 222 14.81 -12.35 38.46
C GLY A 222 15.50 -13.26 39.50
N ALA A 223 14.74 -14.06 40.25
CA ALA A 223 15.27 -15.01 41.23
C ALA A 223 16.29 -16.01 40.62
N THR A 224 16.06 -16.47 39.39
CA THR A 224 16.88 -17.52 38.73
C THR A 224 18.27 -17.03 38.30
N ARG A 225 18.57 -15.73 38.49
CA ARG A 225 19.90 -15.14 38.26
C ARG A 225 20.87 -15.41 39.41
N THR A 226 20.36 -15.53 40.63
CA THR A 226 21.15 -15.75 41.85
C THR A 226 21.00 -17.16 42.42
N ASP A 227 20.15 -17.97 41.80
CA ASP A 227 19.94 -19.38 42.14
C ASP A 227 21.17 -20.23 41.76
N GLU A 228 21.69 -20.97 42.73
CA GLU A 228 22.86 -21.87 42.58
C GLU A 228 22.50 -23.21 41.92
N THR A 229 21.22 -23.61 41.95
CA THR A 229 20.72 -24.82 41.28
C THR A 229 20.62 -24.61 39.76
N MET A 230 20.42 -23.37 39.33
CA MET A 230 20.38 -22.98 37.92
C MET A 230 21.78 -23.07 37.33
N THR A 231 22.11 -24.22 36.73
CA THR A 231 23.32 -24.40 35.93
C THR A 231 23.15 -23.84 34.51
N ASP A 232 24.25 -23.57 33.80
CA ASP A 232 24.21 -23.06 32.43
C ASP A 232 23.55 -24.05 31.44
N TRP A 233 23.63 -25.34 31.76
CA TRP A 233 22.97 -26.41 31.02
C TRP A 233 21.45 -26.41 31.29
N ILE A 234 21.01 -26.15 32.52
CA ILE A 234 19.58 -25.97 32.87
C ILE A 234 19.02 -24.71 32.18
N ARG A 235 19.77 -23.59 32.22
CA ARG A 235 19.41 -22.35 31.51
C ARG A 235 19.25 -22.58 29.99
N THR A 236 20.14 -23.37 29.40
CA THR A 236 20.03 -23.79 27.98
C THR A 236 18.76 -24.62 27.75
N GLY A 237 18.47 -25.58 28.63
CA GLY A 237 17.27 -26.41 28.57
C GLY A 237 15.97 -25.62 28.52
N ILE A 238 15.78 -24.73 29.51
CA ILE A 238 14.58 -23.89 29.58
C ILE A 238 14.52 -22.91 28.40
N ALA A 239 15.66 -22.38 27.93
CA ALA A 239 15.69 -21.52 26.74
C ALA A 239 15.15 -22.23 25.47
N TYR A 240 15.33 -23.54 25.32
CA TYR A 240 14.69 -24.31 24.25
C TYR A 240 13.17 -24.51 24.49
N HIS A 241 12.75 -24.79 25.73
CA HIS A 241 11.33 -24.92 26.10
C HIS A 241 10.57 -23.61 25.83
N GLU A 242 11.07 -22.47 26.30
CA GLU A 242 10.48 -21.14 26.05
C GLU A 242 10.48 -20.78 24.57
N PHE A 243 11.54 -21.11 23.82
CA PHE A 243 11.55 -20.91 22.38
C PHE A 243 10.50 -21.77 21.66
N ALA A 244 10.14 -22.94 22.21
CA ALA A 244 9.01 -23.71 21.70
C ALA A 244 7.69 -22.91 21.86
N HIS A 245 7.46 -22.24 22.99
CA HIS A 245 6.29 -21.37 23.15
C HIS A 245 6.30 -20.16 22.20
N VAL A 246 7.48 -19.55 21.95
CA VAL A 246 7.62 -18.54 20.86
C VAL A 246 7.11 -19.11 19.53
N LEU A 247 7.60 -20.29 19.14
CA LEU A 247 7.19 -20.96 17.90
C LEU A 247 5.71 -21.33 17.90
N GLN A 248 5.15 -21.76 19.03
CA GLN A 248 3.73 -22.10 19.18
C GLN A 248 2.83 -20.87 18.96
N PHE A 249 3.09 -19.76 19.67
CA PHE A 249 2.31 -18.52 19.54
C PHE A 249 2.50 -17.84 18.17
N THR A 250 3.66 -17.99 17.54
CA THR A 250 3.93 -17.41 16.20
C THR A 250 3.49 -18.31 15.03
N ASN A 251 3.07 -19.54 15.28
CA ASN A 251 2.55 -20.48 14.27
C ASN A 251 1.33 -21.26 14.80
N PRO A 252 0.21 -20.60 15.15
CA PRO A 252 -0.89 -21.22 15.88
C PRO A 252 -1.57 -22.37 15.13
N GLU A 253 -1.73 -22.28 13.80
CA GLU A 253 -2.39 -23.32 12.98
C GLU A 253 -1.54 -24.59 12.83
N ALA A 254 -0.23 -24.43 12.59
CA ALA A 254 0.72 -25.54 12.55
C ALA A 254 0.81 -26.24 13.91
N THR A 255 0.79 -25.46 14.99
CA THR A 255 0.77 -25.95 16.36
C THR A 255 -0.51 -26.69 16.69
N GLN A 256 -1.69 -26.13 16.36
CA GLN A 256 -2.97 -26.81 16.55
C GLN A 256 -3.07 -28.13 15.76
N SER A 257 -2.36 -28.24 14.64
CA SER A 257 -2.26 -29.48 13.86
C SER A 257 -1.33 -30.53 14.50
N ALA A 258 -0.30 -30.12 15.24
CA ALA A 258 0.65 -31.01 15.91
C ALA A 258 0.22 -31.42 17.34
N LEU A 259 -0.46 -30.53 18.08
CA LEU A 259 -0.89 -30.70 19.47
C LEU A 259 -1.60 -32.03 19.80
N PRO A 260 -2.41 -32.66 18.92
CA PRO A 260 -3.02 -33.96 19.19
C PRO A 260 -2.02 -35.09 19.53
N ALA A 261 -0.76 -34.99 19.08
CA ALA A 261 0.30 -35.94 19.43
C ALA A 261 0.84 -35.78 20.87
N PHE A 262 0.53 -34.64 21.49
CA PHE A 262 0.91 -34.25 22.85
C PHE A 262 -0.36 -34.17 23.74
N ALA A 263 -1.38 -34.98 23.42
CA ALA A 263 -2.70 -35.00 24.05
C ALA A 263 -3.48 -33.67 24.07
N GLY A 264 -3.04 -32.67 23.28
CA GLY A 264 -3.58 -31.31 23.27
C GLY A 264 -2.86 -30.33 24.19
N ASP A 265 -1.77 -30.74 24.84
CA ASP A 265 -1.01 -29.91 25.78
C ASP A 265 0.20 -29.22 25.12
N VAL A 266 0.32 -27.91 25.37
CA VAL A 266 1.38 -27.03 24.87
C VAL A 266 2.67 -27.16 25.68
N GLU A 267 2.56 -27.46 26.98
CA GLU A 267 3.70 -27.61 27.89
C GLU A 267 4.44 -28.92 27.58
N THR A 268 3.72 -30.04 27.50
CA THR A 268 4.22 -31.32 26.98
C THR A 268 4.89 -31.17 25.62
N MET A 269 4.33 -30.36 24.71
CA MET A 269 4.94 -30.12 23.40
C MET A 269 6.22 -29.27 23.47
N ALA A 270 6.33 -28.34 24.43
CA ALA A 270 7.53 -27.53 24.66
C ALA A 270 8.67 -28.34 25.30
N ASP A 271 8.35 -29.19 26.28
CA ASP A 271 9.28 -30.19 26.83
C ASP A 271 9.80 -31.12 25.72
N CYS A 272 8.91 -31.61 24.85
CA CYS A 272 9.31 -32.42 23.70
C CYS A 272 10.20 -31.66 22.71
N TYR A 273 10.05 -30.35 22.55
CA TYR A 273 10.95 -29.55 21.71
C TYR A 273 12.36 -29.52 22.28
N ALA A 274 12.51 -29.16 23.55
CA ALA A 274 13.82 -29.13 24.22
C ALA A 274 14.48 -30.51 24.25
N LEU A 275 13.75 -31.55 24.64
CA LEU A 275 14.21 -32.95 24.62
C LEU A 275 14.61 -33.46 23.22
N THR A 276 14.05 -32.90 22.14
CA THR A 276 14.33 -33.35 20.76
C THR A 276 15.60 -32.74 20.18
N PHE A 277 15.93 -31.51 20.53
CA PHE A 277 17.06 -30.76 19.94
C PHE A 277 18.28 -30.66 20.86
N LEU A 278 18.14 -30.89 22.16
CA LEU A 278 19.27 -31.03 23.09
C LEU A 278 19.59 -32.51 23.33
N ASP A 279 20.65 -33.01 22.69
CA ASP A 279 21.13 -34.38 22.90
C ASP A 279 21.66 -34.56 24.34
N GLY A 280 21.33 -35.71 24.95
CA GLY A 280 21.60 -35.99 26.36
C GLY A 280 20.81 -35.16 27.38
N TRP A 281 19.83 -34.34 26.97
CA TRP A 281 18.97 -33.57 27.87
C TRP A 281 17.81 -34.39 28.44
N SER A 282 17.37 -33.99 29.64
CA SER A 282 16.26 -34.58 30.40
C SER A 282 15.42 -33.44 31.00
N LEU A 283 14.37 -33.76 31.75
CA LEU A 283 13.66 -32.80 32.59
C LEU A 283 14.09 -32.85 34.06
N GLU A 284 14.66 -33.98 34.49
CA GLU A 284 15.12 -34.22 35.87
C GLU A 284 16.64 -34.17 35.96
N HIS A 285 17.18 -33.46 36.95
CA HIS A 285 18.61 -33.18 37.11
C HIS A 285 19.09 -33.32 38.56
N GLU A 286 20.32 -33.79 38.72
CA GLU A 286 21.06 -33.78 39.97
C GLU A 286 22.15 -32.70 39.90
N VAL A 287 22.04 -31.62 40.69
CA VAL A 287 23.04 -30.55 40.76
C VAL A 287 23.89 -30.72 42.01
N PRO A 288 25.19 -31.08 41.90
CA PRO A 288 26.00 -31.47 43.05
C PRO A 288 26.30 -30.29 43.98
N ILE A 289 26.10 -30.51 45.29
CA ILE A 289 26.45 -29.59 46.37
C ILE A 289 27.86 -29.93 46.89
N ASP A 290 28.12 -31.22 47.11
CA ASP A 290 29.43 -31.77 47.48
C ASP A 290 29.60 -33.20 46.94
N GLU A 291 30.58 -33.96 47.45
CA GLU A 291 30.87 -35.35 47.03
C GLU A 291 29.74 -36.34 47.41
N PHE A 292 28.82 -35.97 48.30
CA PHE A 292 27.83 -36.86 48.91
C PHE A 292 26.38 -36.34 48.84
N SER A 293 26.16 -35.15 48.29
CA SER A 293 24.84 -34.51 48.24
C SER A 293 24.63 -33.66 46.99
N TYR A 294 23.38 -33.62 46.53
CA TYR A 294 22.94 -32.92 45.32
C TYR A 294 21.53 -32.33 45.54
N TRP A 295 21.20 -31.31 44.76
CA TRP A 295 19.83 -30.83 44.57
C TRP A 295 19.15 -31.64 43.45
N GLU A 296 17.94 -32.14 43.70
CA GLU A 296 17.05 -32.62 42.63
C GLU A 296 16.31 -31.42 42.02
N VAL A 297 16.46 -31.20 40.72
CA VAL A 297 15.86 -30.08 39.98
C VAL A 297 15.06 -30.64 38.81
N SER A 298 13.73 -30.49 38.88
CA SER A 298 12.82 -30.73 37.75
C SER A 298 12.64 -29.45 36.96
N VAL A 299 12.64 -29.57 35.63
CA VAL A 299 12.52 -28.49 34.64
C VAL A 299 11.39 -28.86 33.69
N GLY A 300 10.46 -27.94 33.40
CA GLY A 300 9.24 -28.29 32.66
C GLY A 300 8.26 -29.09 33.52
N TYR A 301 7.52 -30.02 32.92
CA TYR A 301 6.40 -30.72 33.56
C TYR A 301 6.65 -32.24 33.74
N GLY A 302 7.91 -32.67 33.73
CA GLY A 302 8.33 -34.05 34.01
C GLY A 302 7.93 -35.09 32.94
N TYR A 303 7.59 -34.66 31.72
CA TYR A 303 7.15 -35.52 30.63
C TYR A 303 8.28 -36.07 29.72
N THR A 304 8.44 -37.39 29.65
CA THR A 304 9.45 -38.03 28.77
C THR A 304 8.90 -38.36 27.37
N CYS A 305 9.36 -37.64 26.35
CA CYS A 305 8.84 -37.80 24.97
C CYS A 305 9.44 -38.99 24.20
N ASP A 306 8.58 -39.72 23.48
CA ASP A 306 8.95 -40.88 22.67
C ASP A 306 9.49 -40.52 21.26
N ASP A 307 10.00 -41.52 20.53
CA ASP A 307 10.57 -41.33 19.19
C ASP A 307 9.57 -40.80 18.14
N SER A 308 8.28 -41.10 18.29
CA SER A 308 7.22 -40.61 17.39
C SER A 308 6.92 -39.14 17.67
N GLN A 309 6.83 -38.76 18.95
CA GLN A 309 6.67 -37.37 19.38
C GLN A 309 7.88 -36.52 18.98
N ARG A 310 9.10 -37.04 19.20
CA ARG A 310 10.35 -36.44 18.73
C ARG A 310 10.40 -36.27 17.22
N GLN A 311 9.80 -37.17 16.45
CA GLN A 311 9.68 -36.98 15.00
C GLN A 311 8.65 -35.92 14.64
N ILE A 312 7.49 -35.90 15.29
CA ILE A 312 6.45 -34.88 15.06
C ILE A 312 6.95 -33.48 15.42
N VAL A 313 7.79 -33.33 16.46
CA VAL A 313 8.51 -32.09 16.77
C VAL A 313 9.40 -31.64 15.61
N ARG A 314 10.17 -32.55 14.99
CA ARG A 314 11.04 -32.22 13.85
C ARG A 314 10.23 -31.83 12.62
N ASP A 315 9.17 -32.57 12.32
CA ASP A 315 8.30 -32.33 11.16
C ASP A 315 7.53 -31.02 11.32
N TRP A 316 7.04 -30.71 12.53
CA TRP A 316 6.47 -29.41 12.89
C TRP A 316 7.49 -28.29 12.70
N ALA A 317 8.65 -28.36 13.38
CA ALA A 317 9.68 -27.32 13.36
C ALA A 317 10.23 -27.06 11.94
N ALA A 318 10.39 -28.10 11.12
CA ALA A 318 10.82 -27.98 9.72
C ALA A 318 9.73 -27.45 8.78
N GLY A 319 8.45 -27.54 9.18
CA GLY A 319 7.31 -26.97 8.47
C GLY A 319 6.96 -25.53 8.86
N LEU A 320 7.64 -24.95 9.87
CA LEU A 320 7.34 -23.58 10.32
C LEU A 320 7.90 -22.50 9.40
N GLY A 321 7.20 -21.37 9.38
CA GLY A 321 7.74 -20.10 8.94
C GLY A 321 7.12 -19.46 7.71
N ILE A 322 7.70 -18.32 7.35
CA ILE A 322 7.17 -17.43 6.33
C ILE A 322 7.55 -17.96 4.95
N VAL A 323 6.63 -18.67 4.32
CA VAL A 323 6.71 -19.06 2.90
C VAL A 323 6.08 -17.94 2.06
N ARG A 324 6.72 -17.57 0.94
CA ARG A 324 6.19 -16.57 0.01
C ARG A 324 4.94 -17.09 -0.70
N GLN A 325 3.78 -16.47 -0.45
CA GLN A 325 2.52 -16.83 -1.12
C GLN A 325 2.24 -15.93 -2.34
N PRO A 326 1.77 -16.48 -3.47
CA PRO A 326 1.31 -15.70 -4.62
C PRO A 326 -0.15 -15.26 -4.42
N VAL A 327 -0.37 -13.97 -4.17
CA VAL A 327 -1.73 -13.41 -4.05
C VAL A 327 -2.35 -13.19 -5.43
N GLY A 328 -3.61 -13.60 -5.62
CA GLY A 328 -4.38 -13.42 -6.86
C GLY A 328 -4.33 -14.60 -7.83
N GLY A 329 -4.78 -15.78 -7.39
CA GLY A 329 -4.99 -17.00 -8.20
C GLY A 329 -6.42 -17.13 -8.75
#